data_AF-A0A970Z8W1-F1
#
_entry.id   AF-A0A970Z8W1-F1
#
_cell.length_a   1.000
_cell.length_b   1.000
_cell.length_c   1.000
_cell.angle_alpha   90.00
_cell.angle_beta   90.00
_cell.angle_gamma   90.00
#
_symmetry.space_group_name_H-M   'P 1'
#
loop_
_entity.id
_entity.type
_entity.pdbx_description
1 polymer ?
#
loop_
_entity_poly.entity_id
_entity_poly.type
_entity_poly.pdbx_seq_one_letter_code
_entity_poly.pdbx_strand_id
1 'polypeptide(L)'
;MRLADHRRARTAAIAVLGLAGPLLVGTGPADATRSDATLPCLPVLGATLSGEAAVEDLGPGLAAAAAINGMDSQKLSTILTDDPTARLDRCARLFYVDPPMSAAERAAVAAAGPSGIAAPSGTDVFALNSRSASKRVIYLDFNGFTVKDTAWNSYYSSQFGSSRWLKGYDLDGKASTFSTAEKNAIYEIWLRVSEDYAPFDVNVTTKDPGQSKITRSSSSDLYYGTRAVITHDSVFAAACGCGGQAYVGVFDESSSHDYYQPALIVGSNGGGNAQSVAEATTHEVGHNLGLSHDGISGSVEYYTGHGPWAPIMGAGYYHPVTQWSKGEYSGASNTEDDLAVVAKNGAARVKDDHANSSSSATLLTVGKAKSGIIGSRYDNDWFTFTTASGVVTITLTPRTAGPNLDARVDLYKSSGTTLGWSNPTVKEVTDSSATGMNAKIVKVLSAGTYKVRVKGTGYGTVNSGYSTYGSLGRYTVKVAKA
;
A
#
# COMPACT_ATOMS: atom_id res chain seq x y z
N MET A 1 -39.43 65.91 13.24
CA MET A 1 -40.70 66.44 13.75
C MET A 1 -41.29 65.39 14.69
N ARG A 2 -41.29 65.69 16.00
CA ARG A 2 -41.94 65.07 17.20
C ARG A 2 -42.48 63.63 17.08
N LEU A 3 -41.92 62.64 17.80
CA LEU A 3 -42.18 62.24 19.21
C LEU A 3 -43.64 61.85 19.51
N ALA A 4 -43.88 60.57 19.84
CA ALA A 4 -44.51 60.15 21.10
C ALA A 4 -44.41 58.62 21.31
N ASP A 5 -43.96 58.31 22.52
CA ASP A 5 -43.73 57.01 23.16
C ASP A 5 -44.89 56.75 24.13
N HIS A 6 -45.26 55.50 24.43
CA HIS A 6 -45.65 55.07 25.79
C HIS A 6 -45.87 53.55 25.94
N ARG A 7 -45.13 53.02 26.92
CA ARG A 7 -45.15 51.69 27.55
C ARG A 7 -46.42 51.41 28.39
N ARG A 8 -46.68 50.12 28.64
CA ARG A 8 -46.94 49.45 29.95
C ARG A 8 -47.21 47.95 29.68
N ALA A 9 -46.30 47.02 29.98
CA ALA A 9 -46.03 46.36 31.27
C ALA A 9 -47.23 45.61 31.89
N ARG A 10 -47.22 44.27 31.84
CA ARG A 10 -47.83 43.38 32.86
C ARG A 10 -47.01 42.09 33.03
N THR A 11 -46.47 41.95 34.22
CA THR A 11 -45.91 40.74 34.84
C THR A 11 -47.05 39.84 35.32
N ALA A 12 -46.95 38.51 35.15
CA ALA A 12 -47.58 37.54 36.05
C ALA A 12 -46.86 36.19 35.95
N ALA A 13 -46.42 35.69 37.09
CA ALA A 13 -45.68 34.46 37.28
C ALA A 13 -46.60 33.24 37.46
N ILE A 14 -46.14 32.11 36.92
CA ILE A 14 -46.12 30.73 37.45
C ILE A 14 -47.35 30.26 38.25
N ALA A 15 -48.02 29.23 37.71
CA ALA A 15 -48.62 28.16 38.50
C ALA A 15 -48.32 26.80 37.83
N VAL A 16 -47.57 25.97 38.55
CA VAL A 16 -47.34 24.55 38.26
C VAL A 16 -48.53 23.76 38.79
N LEU A 17 -49.15 22.93 37.95
CA LEU A 17 -49.90 21.74 38.38
C LEU A 17 -49.91 20.75 37.21
N GLY A 18 -49.24 19.61 37.42
CA GLY A 18 -49.28 18.49 36.49
C GLY A 18 -50.57 17.69 36.60
N LEU A 19 -50.89 16.96 35.54
CA LEU A 19 -51.44 15.60 35.57
C LEU A 19 -51.44 15.03 34.15
N ALA A 20 -51.07 13.75 34.08
CA ALA A 20 -50.72 12.98 32.89
C ALA A 20 -51.90 12.61 31.99
N GLY A 21 -51.60 12.41 30.70
CA GLY A 21 -52.45 11.69 29.73
C GLY A 21 -51.63 11.37 28.47
N PRO A 22 -51.59 10.12 27.98
CA PRO A 22 -50.62 9.68 26.99
C PRO A 22 -51.01 10.11 25.57
N LEU A 23 -50.06 10.72 24.84
CA LEU A 23 -50.17 10.87 23.40
C LEU A 23 -49.75 9.56 22.73
N LEU A 24 -50.70 8.91 22.05
CA LEU A 24 -50.42 7.83 21.11
C LEU A 24 -49.65 8.41 19.91
N VAL A 25 -48.39 8.02 19.77
CA VAL A 25 -47.63 8.15 18.52
C VAL A 25 -47.75 6.82 17.79
N GLY A 26 -48.22 6.88 16.53
CA GLY A 26 -48.41 5.72 15.69
C GLY A 26 -47.11 4.96 15.46
N THR A 27 -47.08 3.69 15.86
CA THR A 27 -46.04 2.72 15.51
C THR A 27 -46.32 2.19 14.11
N GLY A 28 -45.61 2.69 13.11
CA GLY A 28 -45.29 1.86 11.94
C GLY A 28 -44.46 0.67 12.41
N PRO A 29 -44.48 -0.49 11.71
CA PRO A 29 -43.68 -1.63 12.12
C PRO A 29 -42.21 -1.21 12.04
N ALA A 30 -41.62 -0.98 13.22
CA ALA A 30 -40.19 -0.99 13.39
C ALA A 30 -39.74 -2.39 12.97
N ASP A 31 -39.00 -2.49 11.87
CA ASP A 31 -38.29 -3.70 11.51
C ASP A 31 -37.09 -3.85 12.46
N ALA A 32 -37.41 -4.07 13.73
CA ALA A 32 -36.51 -4.20 14.84
C ALA A 32 -36.06 -5.66 14.95
N THR A 33 -35.35 -6.16 13.93
CA THR A 33 -34.55 -7.39 14.04
C THR A 33 -33.31 -7.35 13.13
N ARG A 34 -32.49 -6.31 13.23
CA ARG A 34 -31.04 -6.43 12.95
C ARG A 34 -30.30 -6.09 14.23
N SER A 35 -29.63 -7.08 14.80
CA SER A 35 -28.83 -6.94 16.01
C SER A 35 -27.80 -5.82 15.86
N ASP A 36 -28.04 -4.69 16.54
CA ASP A 36 -27.06 -3.59 16.74
C ASP A 36 -25.93 -3.97 17.71
N ALA A 37 -25.82 -5.23 18.14
CA ALA A 37 -24.91 -5.68 19.19
C ALA A 37 -23.43 -5.91 18.74
N THR A 38 -23.04 -5.53 17.53
CA THR A 38 -21.72 -5.93 16.95
C THR A 38 -20.91 -4.82 16.28
N LEU A 39 -21.36 -3.56 16.34
CA LEU A 39 -20.56 -2.44 15.84
C LEU A 39 -19.60 -1.94 16.95
N PRO A 40 -18.34 -1.60 16.63
CA PRO A 40 -17.39 -1.06 17.60
C PRO A 40 -17.69 0.40 17.98
N CYS A 41 -18.75 0.99 17.43
CA CYS A 41 -19.09 2.39 17.54
C CYS A 41 -20.59 2.58 17.75
N LEU A 42 -20.99 3.80 18.12
CA LEU A 42 -22.36 4.24 17.91
C LEU A 42 -22.56 4.56 16.41
N PRO A 43 -23.53 3.94 15.72
CA PRO A 43 -23.73 4.18 14.30
C PRO A 43 -24.01 5.66 14.01
N VAL A 44 -23.28 6.23 13.06
CA VAL A 44 -23.48 7.59 12.55
C VAL A 44 -24.34 7.56 11.28
N LEU A 45 -24.29 6.46 10.53
CA LEU A 45 -25.10 6.24 9.32
C LEU A 45 -26.08 5.08 9.50
N GLY A 46 -27.24 5.18 8.85
CA GLY A 46 -28.25 4.11 8.83
C GLY A 46 -27.83 2.88 8.01
N ALA A 47 -26.96 3.08 7.02
CA ALA A 47 -26.42 2.05 6.12
C ALA A 47 -25.02 2.46 5.62
N THR A 48 -24.36 1.56 4.90
CA THR A 48 -23.17 1.92 4.12
C THR A 48 -23.57 2.86 2.99
N LEU A 49 -22.86 3.97 2.81
CA LEU A 49 -23.15 4.99 1.80
C LEU A 49 -21.90 5.37 1.00
N SER A 50 -22.11 6.05 -0.13
CA SER A 50 -21.09 6.56 -1.06
C SER A 50 -21.56 7.86 -1.71
N GLY A 51 -20.67 8.58 -2.40
CA GLY A 51 -21.09 9.68 -3.25
C GLY A 51 -21.65 10.86 -2.47
N GLU A 52 -22.40 11.69 -3.19
CA GLU A 52 -23.18 12.81 -2.65
C GLU A 52 -24.19 12.34 -1.59
N ALA A 53 -24.76 11.15 -1.77
CA ALA A 53 -25.72 10.60 -0.80
C ALA A 53 -25.10 10.41 0.59
N ALA A 54 -23.82 10.01 0.69
CA ALA A 54 -23.12 9.94 1.97
C ALA A 54 -22.92 11.33 2.59
N VAL A 55 -22.55 12.31 1.78
CA VAL A 55 -22.33 13.70 2.23
C VAL A 55 -23.64 14.34 2.71
N GLU A 56 -24.73 14.13 1.98
CA GLU A 56 -26.07 14.61 2.31
C GLU A 56 -26.61 13.98 3.60
N ASP A 57 -26.48 12.65 3.76
CA ASP A 57 -26.94 11.94 4.96
C ASP A 57 -26.14 12.34 6.20
N LEU A 58 -24.82 12.53 6.06
CA LEU A 58 -23.98 13.03 7.15
C LEU A 58 -24.40 14.44 7.59
N GLY A 59 -24.68 15.34 6.65
CA GLY A 59 -25.07 16.71 6.93
C GLY A 59 -24.16 17.37 7.99
N PRO A 60 -24.69 17.84 9.14
CA PRO A 60 -23.89 18.39 10.24
C PRO A 60 -22.83 17.43 10.84
N GLY A 61 -23.00 16.11 10.65
CA GLY A 61 -22.10 15.05 11.12
C GLY A 61 -20.83 14.85 10.27
N LEU A 62 -20.72 15.52 9.11
CA LEU A 62 -19.57 15.37 8.20
C LEU A 62 -18.22 15.66 8.88
N ALA A 63 -18.18 16.66 9.78
CA ALA A 63 -16.97 16.99 10.54
C ALA A 63 -16.54 15.87 11.50
N ALA A 64 -17.50 15.20 12.13
CA ALA A 64 -17.20 14.07 13.00
C ALA A 64 -16.74 12.84 12.19
N ALA A 65 -17.41 12.56 11.07
CA ALA A 65 -16.99 11.49 10.14
C ALA A 65 -15.58 11.72 9.59
N ALA A 66 -15.24 12.96 9.20
CA ALA A 66 -13.90 13.30 8.74
C ALA A 66 -12.84 13.09 9.84
N ALA A 67 -13.15 13.51 11.07
CA ALA A 67 -12.26 13.32 12.22
C ALA A 67 -12.01 11.83 12.53
N ILE A 68 -13.02 10.96 12.39
CA ILE A 68 -12.87 9.50 12.55
C ILE A 68 -11.84 8.93 11.57
N ASN A 69 -11.74 9.51 10.36
CA ASN A 69 -10.80 9.09 9.32
C ASN A 69 -9.51 9.94 9.29
N GLY A 70 -9.27 10.76 10.33
CA GLY A 70 -8.03 11.54 10.46
C GLY A 70 -7.83 12.61 9.38
N MET A 71 -8.91 13.10 8.78
CA MET A 71 -8.90 14.11 7.72
C MET A 71 -9.91 15.24 8.00
N ASP A 72 -9.88 16.31 7.18
CA ASP A 72 -10.87 17.37 7.26
C ASP A 72 -12.12 17.07 6.41
N SER A 73 -13.20 17.82 6.67
CA SER A 73 -14.49 17.63 6.00
C SER A 73 -14.44 17.84 4.50
N GLN A 74 -13.57 18.74 4.02
CA GLN A 74 -13.45 19.00 2.59
C GLN A 74 -12.80 17.80 1.91
N LYS A 75 -11.70 17.28 2.45
CA LYS A 75 -11.03 16.08 1.92
C LYS A 75 -11.95 14.87 1.94
N LEU A 76 -12.70 14.63 3.03
CA LEU A 76 -13.66 13.52 3.06
C LEU A 76 -14.77 13.71 2.03
N SER A 77 -15.34 14.91 1.92
CA SER A 77 -16.38 15.18 0.92
C SER A 77 -15.86 14.95 -0.49
N THR A 78 -14.66 15.44 -0.82
CA THR A 78 -14.05 15.27 -2.14
C THR A 78 -13.79 13.79 -2.45
N ILE A 79 -13.25 13.02 -1.50
CA ILE A 79 -13.08 11.56 -1.70
C ILE A 79 -14.43 10.93 -2.02
N LEU A 80 -15.48 11.22 -1.24
CA LEU A 80 -16.77 10.58 -1.43
C LEU A 80 -17.43 10.94 -2.76
N THR A 81 -17.29 12.18 -3.24
CA THR A 81 -17.92 12.64 -4.48
C THR A 81 -17.12 12.28 -5.72
N ASP A 82 -15.79 12.33 -5.65
CA ASP A 82 -14.94 12.19 -6.83
C ASP A 82 -14.58 10.71 -7.07
N ASP A 83 -14.47 9.92 -6.00
CA ASP A 83 -14.11 8.51 -6.10
C ASP A 83 -15.36 7.60 -5.97
N PRO A 84 -15.79 6.96 -7.06
CA PRO A 84 -16.98 6.10 -7.07
C PRO A 84 -16.79 4.77 -6.32
N THR A 85 -15.58 4.45 -5.84
CA THR A 85 -15.28 3.23 -5.07
C THR A 85 -15.21 3.51 -3.56
N ALA A 86 -15.10 4.78 -3.15
CA ALA A 86 -15.11 5.19 -1.76
C ALA A 86 -16.46 4.91 -1.07
N ARG A 87 -16.41 4.28 0.11
CA ARG A 87 -17.58 3.94 0.92
C ARG A 87 -17.37 4.34 2.38
N LEU A 88 -18.44 4.74 3.05
CA LEU A 88 -18.48 4.83 4.51
C LEU A 88 -19.34 3.71 5.08
N ASP A 89 -18.81 2.99 6.08
CA ASP A 89 -19.61 2.07 6.87
C ASP A 89 -20.54 2.80 7.85
N ARG A 90 -21.34 2.06 8.64
CA ARG A 90 -22.24 2.64 9.64
C ARG A 90 -21.52 3.41 10.75
N CYS A 91 -20.22 3.15 10.96
CA CYS A 91 -19.34 3.87 11.87
C CYS A 91 -18.65 5.07 11.22
N ALA A 92 -19.04 5.43 9.99
CA ALA A 92 -18.39 6.44 9.18
C ALA A 92 -16.88 6.18 8.94
N ARG A 93 -16.46 4.92 8.90
CA ARG A 93 -15.10 4.53 8.49
C ARG A 93 -15.03 4.37 6.98
N LEU A 94 -14.02 4.99 6.39
CA LEU A 94 -13.73 4.95 4.97
C LEU A 94 -13.10 3.60 4.60
N PHE A 95 -13.60 3.03 3.51
CA PHE A 95 -12.99 1.89 2.82
C PHE A 95 -13.21 2.00 1.32
N TYR A 96 -12.40 1.29 0.55
CA TYR A 96 -12.49 1.22 -0.90
C TYR A 96 -12.98 -0.15 -1.37
N VAL A 97 -13.68 -0.16 -2.49
CA VAL A 97 -14.11 -1.37 -3.21
C VAL A 97 -13.62 -1.29 -4.64
N ASP A 98 -12.39 -1.76 -4.85
CA ASP A 98 -11.67 -1.50 -6.09
C ASP A 98 -12.17 -2.39 -7.22
N PRO A 99 -12.37 -1.83 -8.43
CA PRO A 99 -12.88 -2.60 -9.55
C PRO A 99 -11.89 -3.72 -9.93
N PRO A 100 -12.39 -4.84 -10.46
CA PRO A 100 -11.52 -5.87 -10.99
C PRO A 100 -10.89 -5.38 -12.29
N MET A 101 -9.81 -6.02 -12.73
CA MET A 101 -9.38 -5.89 -14.13
C MET A 101 -10.56 -6.18 -15.06
N SER A 102 -10.63 -5.52 -16.21
CA SER A 102 -11.61 -5.85 -17.24
C SER A 102 -11.41 -7.29 -17.76
N ALA A 103 -12.46 -7.88 -18.34
CA ALA A 103 -12.35 -9.23 -18.89
C ALA A 103 -11.27 -9.33 -20.00
N ALA A 104 -11.08 -8.27 -20.77
CA ALA A 104 -10.06 -8.18 -21.81
C ALA A 104 -8.65 -8.12 -21.22
N GLU A 105 -8.45 -7.34 -20.15
CA GLU A 105 -7.17 -7.27 -19.43
C GLU A 105 -6.80 -8.62 -18.82
N ARG A 106 -7.74 -9.29 -18.15
CA ARG A 106 -7.49 -10.63 -17.59
C ARG A 106 -7.11 -11.63 -18.69
N ALA A 107 -7.73 -11.54 -19.87
CA ALA A 107 -7.38 -12.39 -21.00
C ALA A 107 -5.98 -12.10 -21.53
N ALA A 108 -5.59 -10.82 -21.62
CA ALA A 108 -4.24 -10.41 -22.02
C ALA A 108 -3.17 -10.90 -21.03
N VAL A 109 -3.43 -10.72 -19.74
CA VAL A 109 -2.56 -11.22 -18.66
C VAL A 109 -2.41 -12.73 -18.71
N ALA A 110 -3.50 -13.47 -18.88
CA ALA A 110 -3.47 -14.92 -19.00
C ALA A 110 -2.67 -15.38 -20.24
N ALA A 111 -2.78 -14.65 -21.36
CA ALA A 111 -2.04 -14.94 -22.59
C ALA A 111 -0.52 -14.66 -22.47
N ALA A 112 -0.12 -13.66 -21.68
CA ALA A 112 1.29 -13.36 -21.41
C ALA A 112 1.98 -14.49 -20.60
N GLY A 113 1.20 -15.23 -19.80
CA GLY A 113 1.71 -16.33 -19.00
C GLY A 113 2.57 -15.88 -17.81
N PRO A 114 3.19 -16.84 -17.08
CA PRO A 114 4.01 -16.52 -15.91
C PRO A 114 5.32 -15.82 -16.30
N SER A 115 5.81 -14.94 -15.42
CA SER A 115 7.05 -14.16 -15.58
C SER A 115 8.33 -15.00 -15.72
N GLY A 116 8.26 -16.31 -15.42
CA GLY A 116 9.41 -17.21 -15.33
C GLY A 116 10.21 -17.08 -14.03
N ILE A 117 9.79 -16.23 -13.08
CA ILE A 117 10.44 -16.11 -11.78
C ILE A 117 10.09 -17.34 -10.93
N ALA A 118 11.11 -18.10 -10.54
CA ALA A 118 10.96 -19.30 -9.74
C ALA A 118 11.53 -19.12 -8.34
N ALA A 119 10.89 -19.75 -7.35
CA ALA A 119 11.46 -19.89 -6.02
C ALA A 119 12.77 -20.69 -6.12
N PRO A 120 13.88 -20.23 -5.50
CA PRO A 120 15.10 -21.02 -5.44
C PRO A 120 14.84 -22.40 -4.80
N SER A 121 15.57 -23.43 -5.23
CA SER A 121 15.43 -24.79 -4.70
C SER A 121 15.57 -24.80 -3.17
N GLY A 122 14.67 -25.52 -2.49
CA GLY A 122 14.63 -25.61 -1.02
C GLY A 122 14.01 -24.40 -0.31
N THR A 123 13.54 -23.38 -1.03
CA THR A 123 12.82 -22.25 -0.44
C THR A 123 11.46 -22.70 0.07
N ASP A 124 11.21 -22.53 1.36
CA ASP A 124 9.86 -22.58 1.92
C ASP A 124 9.17 -21.23 1.70
N VAL A 125 8.27 -21.21 0.71
CA VAL A 125 7.54 -19.99 0.33
C VAL A 125 6.52 -19.54 1.38
N PHE A 126 6.27 -20.34 2.42
CA PHE A 126 5.45 -19.98 3.59
C PHE A 126 6.29 -19.57 4.80
N ALA A 127 7.61 -19.40 4.63
CA ALA A 127 8.53 -18.95 5.68
C ALA A 127 9.30 -17.67 5.32
N LEU A 128 8.89 -16.97 4.26
CA LEU A 128 9.61 -15.80 3.73
C LEU A 128 9.47 -14.60 4.68
N ASN A 129 10.55 -13.86 4.88
CA ASN A 129 10.60 -12.69 5.76
C ASN A 129 11.52 -11.64 5.15
N SER A 130 11.03 -10.41 5.02
CA SER A 130 11.82 -9.30 4.46
C SER A 130 12.60 -8.53 5.53
N ARG A 131 12.08 -8.52 6.77
CA ARG A 131 12.69 -7.85 7.93
C ARG A 131 12.18 -8.46 9.24
N SER A 132 12.58 -9.69 9.55
CA SER A 132 12.05 -10.46 10.69
C SER A 132 12.19 -9.81 12.07
N ALA A 133 13.08 -8.82 12.22
CA ALA A 133 13.26 -8.06 13.46
C ALA A 133 12.31 -6.87 13.62
N SER A 134 11.58 -6.47 12.56
CA SER A 134 10.59 -5.41 12.65
C SER A 134 9.46 -5.84 13.58
N LYS A 135 8.94 -4.86 14.32
CA LYS A 135 7.76 -5.03 15.17
C LYS A 135 6.45 -4.71 14.43
N ARG A 136 6.53 -4.42 13.13
CA ARG A 136 5.40 -4.19 12.23
C ARG A 136 5.36 -5.29 11.21
N VAL A 137 4.18 -5.86 10.95
CA VAL A 137 4.05 -6.99 10.02
C VAL A 137 3.04 -6.70 8.93
N ILE A 138 3.36 -7.10 7.70
CA ILE A 138 2.39 -7.26 6.62
C ILE A 138 2.40 -8.75 6.32
N TYR A 139 1.36 -9.45 6.75
CA TYR A 139 1.23 -10.89 6.53
C TYR A 139 0.49 -11.15 5.23
N LEU A 140 1.17 -11.77 4.27
CA LEU A 140 0.60 -12.22 3.00
C LEU A 140 0.03 -13.62 3.20
N ASP A 141 -1.29 -13.70 3.38
CA ASP A 141 -2.01 -14.93 3.68
C ASP A 141 -2.55 -15.56 2.39
N PHE A 142 -1.84 -16.58 1.91
CA PHE A 142 -2.22 -17.38 0.75
C PHE A 142 -3.00 -18.64 1.13
N ASN A 143 -3.08 -18.98 2.42
CA ASN A 143 -3.62 -20.27 2.89
C ASN A 143 -5.15 -20.28 2.96
N GLY A 144 -5.76 -19.09 2.91
CA GLY A 144 -7.17 -18.89 3.21
C GLY A 144 -7.36 -18.42 4.65
N PHE A 145 -8.51 -17.81 4.91
CA PHE A 145 -8.76 -17.14 6.19
C PHE A 145 -10.22 -17.23 6.60
N THR A 146 -10.49 -17.39 7.91
CA THR A 146 -11.85 -17.30 8.45
C THR A 146 -12.14 -15.86 8.83
N VAL A 147 -12.99 -15.19 8.05
CA VAL A 147 -13.51 -13.86 8.35
C VAL A 147 -14.64 -14.01 9.37
N LYS A 148 -14.41 -13.53 10.59
CA LYS A 148 -15.33 -13.64 11.71
C LYS A 148 -15.21 -12.41 12.61
N ASP A 149 -16.35 -11.92 13.10
CA ASP A 149 -16.44 -10.78 14.03
C ASP A 149 -15.76 -9.50 13.48
N THR A 150 -15.82 -9.30 12.15
CA THR A 150 -15.26 -8.13 11.45
C THR A 150 -16.32 -7.26 10.79
N ALA A 151 -15.95 -6.06 10.37
CA ALA A 151 -16.76 -5.17 9.56
C ALA A 151 -17.21 -5.83 8.25
N TRP A 152 -16.40 -6.73 7.68
CA TRP A 152 -16.74 -7.48 6.47
C TRP A 152 -17.91 -8.45 6.68
N ASN A 153 -18.08 -9.01 7.89
CA ASN A 153 -19.27 -9.82 8.20
C ASN A 153 -20.54 -8.96 8.20
N SER A 154 -20.46 -7.70 8.63
CA SER A 154 -21.58 -6.77 8.57
C SER A 154 -21.87 -6.34 7.13
N TYR A 155 -20.83 -6.03 6.36
CA TYR A 155 -20.97 -5.56 4.98
C TYR A 155 -21.48 -6.65 4.04
N TYR A 156 -20.95 -7.87 4.17
CA TYR A 156 -21.35 -9.07 3.41
C TYR A 156 -22.28 -9.98 4.21
N SER A 157 -23.25 -9.42 4.95
CA SER A 157 -24.05 -10.21 5.89
C SER A 157 -24.75 -11.43 5.27
N SER A 158 -25.16 -11.34 3.99
CA SER A 158 -25.82 -12.46 3.30
C SER A 158 -24.85 -13.54 2.82
N GLN A 159 -23.61 -13.19 2.47
CA GLN A 159 -22.61 -14.13 1.97
C GLN A 159 -21.70 -14.68 3.08
N PHE A 160 -21.44 -13.86 4.11
CA PHE A 160 -20.48 -14.16 5.17
C PHE A 160 -21.17 -14.63 6.45
N GLY A 161 -22.39 -14.17 6.72
CA GLY A 161 -23.05 -14.39 8.00
C GLY A 161 -22.13 -13.99 9.18
N SER A 162 -22.24 -14.71 10.30
CA SER A 162 -21.39 -14.48 11.48
C SER A 162 -19.95 -14.96 11.32
N SER A 163 -19.66 -15.83 10.35
CA SER A 163 -18.32 -16.38 10.12
C SER A 163 -18.25 -17.05 8.74
N ARG A 164 -17.18 -16.79 7.99
CA ARG A 164 -16.96 -17.40 6.67
C ARG A 164 -15.50 -17.76 6.43
N TRP A 165 -15.26 -18.97 5.95
CA TRP A 165 -13.96 -19.36 5.40
C TRP A 165 -13.79 -18.88 3.96
N LEU A 166 -12.80 -18.02 3.71
CA LEU A 166 -12.35 -17.65 2.36
C LEU A 166 -11.30 -18.64 1.88
N LYS A 167 -11.53 -19.24 0.71
CA LYS A 167 -10.55 -20.10 0.04
C LYS A 167 -9.25 -19.33 -0.23
N GLY A 168 -8.10 -19.95 0.03
CA GLY A 168 -6.79 -19.38 -0.28
C GLY A 168 -6.49 -19.25 -1.77
N TYR A 169 -5.23 -18.95 -2.06
CA TYR A 169 -4.71 -18.85 -3.41
C TYR A 169 -4.63 -20.22 -4.07
N ASP A 170 -5.19 -20.33 -5.27
CA ASP A 170 -5.32 -21.59 -6.01
C ASP A 170 -5.37 -21.35 -7.54
N LEU A 171 -4.36 -21.80 -8.26
CA LEU A 171 -4.26 -21.68 -9.73
C LEU A 171 -4.66 -22.97 -10.47
N ASP A 172 -4.74 -24.12 -9.79
CA ASP A 172 -4.96 -25.43 -10.44
C ASP A 172 -6.22 -26.17 -9.97
N GLY A 173 -7.02 -25.53 -9.10
CA GLY A 173 -8.25 -26.04 -8.53
C GLY A 173 -8.06 -26.95 -7.31
N LYS A 174 -6.83 -27.13 -6.80
CA LYS A 174 -6.54 -28.06 -5.69
C LYS A 174 -6.28 -27.34 -4.36
N ALA A 175 -7.36 -26.90 -3.73
CA ALA A 175 -7.34 -26.16 -2.46
C ALA A 175 -6.54 -26.78 -1.27
N SER A 176 -6.20 -28.08 -1.30
CA SER A 176 -5.48 -28.75 -0.22
C SER A 176 -3.96 -28.76 -0.38
N THR A 177 -3.42 -28.32 -1.53
CA THR A 177 -1.98 -28.40 -1.84
C THR A 177 -1.54 -27.25 -2.74
N PHE A 178 -0.30 -26.80 -2.61
CA PHE A 178 0.30 -25.84 -3.54
C PHE A 178 1.22 -26.54 -4.55
N SER A 179 0.87 -26.41 -5.83
CA SER A 179 1.67 -26.74 -7.00
C SER A 179 2.96 -25.91 -7.08
N THR A 180 3.91 -26.34 -7.92
CA THR A 180 5.13 -25.58 -8.19
C THR A 180 4.83 -24.20 -8.79
N ALA A 181 3.82 -24.10 -9.65
CA ALA A 181 3.43 -22.83 -10.26
C ALA A 181 2.94 -21.83 -9.20
N GLU A 182 2.12 -22.27 -8.26
CA GLU A 182 1.66 -21.41 -7.17
C GLU A 182 2.78 -21.03 -6.22
N LYS A 183 3.69 -21.96 -5.88
CA LYS A 183 4.86 -21.63 -5.05
C LYS A 183 5.75 -20.58 -5.70
N ASN A 184 5.97 -20.68 -7.01
CA ASN A 184 6.70 -19.67 -7.77
C ASN A 184 5.98 -18.33 -7.77
N ALA A 185 4.64 -18.33 -7.95
CA ALA A 185 3.83 -17.12 -7.89
C ALA A 185 3.86 -16.47 -6.50
N ILE A 186 3.70 -17.24 -5.41
CA ILE A 186 3.79 -16.75 -4.02
C ILE A 186 5.15 -16.11 -3.76
N TYR A 187 6.23 -16.75 -4.23
CA TYR A 187 7.57 -16.20 -4.09
C TYR A 187 7.71 -14.88 -4.85
N GLU A 188 7.27 -14.79 -6.10
CA GLU A 188 7.31 -13.55 -6.87
C GLU A 188 6.44 -12.45 -6.24
N ILE A 189 5.22 -12.76 -5.79
CA ILE A 189 4.33 -11.81 -5.13
C ILE A 189 5.02 -11.25 -3.88
N TRP A 190 5.59 -12.12 -3.05
CA TRP A 190 6.37 -11.68 -1.90
C TRP A 190 7.59 -10.84 -2.30
N LEU A 191 8.26 -11.17 -3.42
CA LEU A 191 9.36 -10.34 -3.92
C LEU A 191 8.89 -8.92 -4.24
N ARG A 192 7.79 -8.76 -4.99
CA ARG A 192 7.29 -7.45 -5.41
C ARG A 192 6.78 -6.63 -4.22
N VAL A 193 5.84 -7.19 -3.44
CA VAL A 193 5.28 -6.50 -2.26
C VAL A 193 6.37 -6.12 -1.26
N SER A 194 7.33 -7.01 -1.00
CA SER A 194 8.39 -6.64 -0.06
C SER A 194 9.34 -5.59 -0.61
N GLU A 195 9.44 -5.42 -1.93
CA GLU A 195 10.21 -4.34 -2.56
C GLU A 195 9.50 -2.99 -2.44
N ASP A 196 8.18 -2.94 -2.65
CA ASP A 196 7.37 -1.74 -2.43
C ASP A 196 7.54 -1.21 -1.01
N TYR A 197 7.49 -2.12 -0.04
CA TYR A 197 7.64 -1.78 1.37
C TYR A 197 9.11 -1.74 1.85
N ALA A 198 10.11 -1.91 0.97
CA ALA A 198 11.53 -1.82 1.33
C ALA A 198 11.91 -0.54 2.10
N PRO A 199 11.34 0.64 1.78
CA PRO A 199 11.71 1.89 2.44
C PRO A 199 11.07 2.07 3.84
N PHE A 200 10.29 1.09 4.32
CA PHE A 200 9.65 1.10 5.63
C PHE A 200 10.19 -0.03 6.55
N ASP A 201 10.20 0.23 7.86
CA ASP A 201 10.57 -0.72 8.90
C ASP A 201 9.40 -1.68 9.18
N VAL A 202 9.04 -2.47 8.17
CA VAL A 202 7.98 -3.49 8.23
C VAL A 202 8.51 -4.84 7.77
N ASN A 203 8.01 -5.91 8.37
CA ASN A 203 8.24 -7.27 7.92
C ASN A 203 7.10 -7.70 7.00
N VAL A 204 7.31 -7.60 5.69
CA VAL A 204 6.49 -8.35 4.72
C VAL A 204 6.86 -9.83 4.81
N THR A 205 5.89 -10.69 5.14
CA THR A 205 6.12 -12.11 5.40
C THR A 205 4.99 -12.98 4.87
N THR A 206 5.33 -14.21 4.47
CA THR A 206 4.37 -15.29 4.18
C THR A 206 4.26 -16.30 5.32
N LYS A 207 5.02 -16.08 6.40
CA LYS A 207 4.96 -16.87 7.62
C LYS A 207 3.90 -16.29 8.52
N ASP A 208 2.89 -17.08 8.90
CA ASP A 208 1.87 -16.66 9.85
C ASP A 208 2.56 -16.15 11.14
N PRO A 209 2.42 -14.86 11.47
CA PRO A 209 3.06 -14.28 12.65
C PRO A 209 2.28 -14.58 13.94
N GLY A 210 1.06 -15.11 13.82
CA GLY A 210 0.06 -15.23 14.88
C GLY A 210 -0.76 -13.94 15.03
N GLN A 211 -2.04 -14.08 15.43
CA GLN A 211 -2.98 -12.96 15.53
C GLN A 211 -2.49 -11.84 16.46
N SER A 212 -1.79 -12.17 17.56
CA SER A 212 -1.24 -11.19 18.50
C SER A 212 -0.16 -10.27 17.92
N LYS A 213 0.35 -10.56 16.71
CA LYS A 213 1.28 -9.70 15.97
C LYS A 213 0.63 -8.98 14.79
N ILE A 214 -0.68 -9.21 14.59
CA ILE A 214 -1.53 -8.48 13.67
C ILE A 214 -2.34 -7.47 14.47
N THR A 215 -3.14 -7.94 15.44
CA THR A 215 -3.96 -7.11 16.32
C THR A 215 -3.14 -6.05 17.05
N ARG A 216 -3.44 -4.78 16.82
CA ARG A 216 -2.98 -3.71 17.72
C ARG A 216 -3.95 -3.58 18.89
N SER A 217 -3.54 -4.07 20.06
CA SER A 217 -4.40 -4.15 21.25
C SER A 217 -4.53 -2.83 22.05
N SER A 218 -3.58 -1.91 21.87
CA SER A 218 -3.59 -0.58 22.50
C SER A 218 -2.58 0.35 21.81
N SER A 219 -2.62 1.64 22.11
CA SER A 219 -1.60 2.60 21.63
C SER A 219 -0.18 2.30 22.14
N SER A 220 -0.06 1.60 23.27
CA SER A 220 1.22 1.14 23.83
C SER A 220 1.73 -0.16 23.20
N ASP A 221 0.86 -0.87 22.46
CA ASP A 221 1.23 -2.08 21.76
C ASP A 221 2.19 -1.73 20.62
N LEU A 222 3.39 -2.30 20.68
CA LEU A 222 4.42 -2.13 19.69
C LEU A 222 4.57 -3.35 18.81
N TYR A 223 3.67 -4.34 18.80
CA TYR A 223 3.74 -5.51 17.92
C TYR A 223 2.41 -5.73 17.21
N TYR A 224 2.25 -5.16 16.02
CA TYR A 224 1.01 -5.22 15.26
C TYR A 224 1.29 -5.15 13.76
N GLY A 225 0.24 -5.27 12.96
CA GLY A 225 0.36 -5.29 11.52
C GLY A 225 -0.98 -5.46 10.83
N THR A 226 -0.94 -5.72 9.53
CA THR A 226 -2.14 -6.09 8.78
C THR A 226 -1.99 -7.48 8.17
N ARG A 227 -3.13 -8.13 7.98
CA ARG A 227 -3.24 -9.33 7.16
C ARG A 227 -3.78 -8.93 5.79
N ALA A 228 -3.03 -9.26 4.74
CA ALA A 228 -3.53 -9.26 3.37
C ALA A 228 -3.96 -10.69 3.04
N VAL A 229 -5.27 -10.91 2.87
CA VAL A 229 -5.81 -12.23 2.48
C VAL A 229 -5.89 -12.29 0.96
N ILE A 230 -5.04 -13.11 0.35
CA ILE A 230 -5.04 -13.33 -1.09
C ILE A 230 -5.91 -14.56 -1.38
N THR A 231 -7.11 -14.32 -1.91
CA THR A 231 -8.16 -15.33 -2.05
C THR A 231 -8.56 -15.59 -3.50
N HIS A 232 -8.85 -16.86 -3.82
CA HIS A 232 -9.56 -17.30 -5.04
C HIS A 232 -10.95 -17.86 -4.72
N ASP A 233 -11.58 -17.33 -3.67
CA ASP A 233 -12.96 -17.68 -3.30
C ASP A 233 -13.96 -17.09 -4.29
N SER A 234 -14.64 -17.95 -5.06
CA SER A 234 -15.55 -17.51 -6.13
C SER A 234 -16.83 -16.86 -5.62
N VAL A 235 -17.29 -17.19 -4.41
CA VAL A 235 -18.49 -16.57 -3.82
C VAL A 235 -18.17 -15.15 -3.38
N PHE A 236 -17.01 -14.94 -2.74
CA PHE A 236 -16.56 -13.59 -2.42
C PHE A 236 -16.27 -12.79 -3.69
N ALA A 237 -15.53 -13.35 -4.66
CA ALA A 237 -15.25 -12.68 -5.93
C ALA A 237 -16.51 -12.20 -6.65
N ALA A 238 -17.57 -13.02 -6.66
CA ALA A 238 -18.86 -12.66 -7.25
C ALA A 238 -19.64 -11.64 -6.42
N ALA A 239 -19.62 -11.75 -5.10
CA ALA A 239 -20.32 -10.83 -4.19
C ALA A 239 -19.69 -9.44 -4.17
N CYS A 240 -18.37 -9.39 -4.27
CA CYS A 240 -17.62 -8.15 -4.23
C CYS A 240 -17.57 -7.46 -5.59
N GLY A 241 -17.50 -8.24 -6.68
CA GLY A 241 -17.36 -7.69 -8.03
C GLY A 241 -16.14 -6.78 -8.17
N CYS A 242 -15.05 -7.10 -7.47
CA CYS A 242 -13.93 -6.23 -7.14
C CYS A 242 -12.57 -6.94 -7.37
N GLY A 243 -11.47 -6.18 -7.46
CA GLY A 243 -10.09 -6.66 -7.42
C GLY A 243 -9.56 -6.82 -5.99
N GLY A 244 -10.02 -5.96 -5.09
CA GLY A 244 -9.77 -6.04 -3.65
C GLY A 244 -10.58 -5.00 -2.87
N GLN A 245 -10.45 -5.03 -1.54
CA GLN A 245 -11.07 -4.09 -0.60
C GLN A 245 -10.24 -3.94 0.67
N ALA A 246 -10.17 -2.71 1.16
CA ALA A 246 -9.51 -2.39 2.42
C ALA A 246 -10.10 -1.16 3.10
N TYR A 247 -10.16 -1.21 4.43
CA TYR A 247 -10.42 -0.03 5.25
C TYR A 247 -9.20 0.89 5.28
N VAL A 248 -9.45 2.20 5.31
CA VAL A 248 -8.41 3.22 5.23
C VAL A 248 -7.87 3.58 6.61
N GLY A 249 -6.54 3.63 6.75
CA GLY A 249 -5.88 4.14 7.96
C GLY A 249 -6.04 3.25 9.20
N VAL A 250 -6.29 1.95 9.02
CA VAL A 250 -6.55 1.01 10.12
C VAL A 250 -5.31 0.28 10.64
N PHE A 251 -4.17 0.35 9.95
CA PHE A 251 -2.94 -0.34 10.34
C PHE A 251 -2.43 0.09 11.72
N ASP A 252 -2.58 1.37 12.07
CA ASP A 252 -2.21 1.93 13.38
C ASP A 252 -3.43 2.13 14.30
N GLU A 253 -4.64 1.72 13.92
CA GLU A 253 -5.79 1.84 14.82
C GLU A 253 -5.60 0.92 16.04
N SER A 254 -6.01 1.36 17.24
CA SER A 254 -5.82 0.58 18.47
C SER A 254 -7.12 0.32 19.25
N SER A 255 -8.20 0.98 18.88
CA SER A 255 -9.51 0.87 19.54
C SER A 255 -10.31 -0.31 19.01
N SER A 256 -10.19 -0.61 17.71
CA SER A 256 -11.01 -1.62 17.02
C SER A 256 -10.28 -2.24 15.84
N HIS A 257 -8.95 -2.40 15.97
CA HIS A 257 -8.07 -2.86 14.91
C HIS A 257 -8.61 -4.12 14.22
N ASP A 258 -8.86 -5.19 14.98
CA ASP A 258 -9.29 -6.48 14.44
C ASP A 258 -10.65 -6.43 13.73
N TYR A 259 -11.52 -5.51 14.13
CA TYR A 259 -12.81 -5.35 13.49
C TYR A 259 -12.68 -4.86 12.05
N TYR A 260 -11.69 -4.01 11.76
CA TYR A 260 -11.46 -3.45 10.42
C TYR A 260 -10.42 -4.22 9.60
N GLN A 261 -9.99 -5.38 10.09
CA GLN A 261 -9.13 -6.32 9.37
C GLN A 261 -9.99 -7.38 8.65
N PRO A 262 -9.44 -8.11 7.66
CA PRO A 262 -8.16 -7.90 6.96
C PRO A 262 -8.30 -6.95 5.75
N ALA A 263 -7.20 -6.68 5.04
CA ALA A 263 -7.25 -6.29 3.63
C ALA A 263 -7.55 -7.53 2.76
N LEU A 264 -8.48 -7.43 1.81
CA LEU A 264 -8.99 -8.55 1.02
C LEU A 264 -8.58 -8.40 -0.45
N ILE A 265 -7.82 -9.34 -0.99
CA ILE A 265 -7.35 -9.33 -2.39
C ILE A 265 -8.02 -10.49 -3.13
N VAL A 266 -8.75 -10.19 -4.21
CA VAL A 266 -9.36 -11.21 -5.07
C VAL A 266 -8.40 -11.52 -6.21
N GLY A 267 -7.47 -12.46 -5.97
CA GLY A 267 -6.39 -12.77 -6.91
C GLY A 267 -6.88 -13.18 -8.30
N SER A 268 -8.08 -13.77 -8.40
CA SER A 268 -8.67 -14.21 -9.66
C SER A 268 -9.19 -13.04 -10.51
N ASN A 269 -9.54 -11.93 -9.84
CA ASN A 269 -10.08 -10.73 -10.46
C ASN A 269 -8.98 -9.71 -10.77
N GLY A 270 -7.87 -9.73 -10.04
CA GLY A 270 -6.63 -9.02 -10.37
C GLY A 270 -5.77 -9.76 -11.40
N GLY A 271 -6.35 -10.34 -12.46
CA GLY A 271 -5.60 -10.96 -13.56
C GLY A 271 -4.96 -12.34 -13.29
N GLY A 272 -4.87 -12.79 -12.03
CA GLY A 272 -4.40 -14.13 -11.67
C GLY A 272 -2.90 -14.40 -11.90
N ASN A 273 -2.12 -13.39 -12.31
CA ASN A 273 -0.66 -13.49 -12.39
C ASN A 273 0.01 -12.86 -11.16
N ALA A 274 1.28 -13.22 -10.92
CA ALA A 274 1.98 -12.79 -9.72
C ALA A 274 2.20 -11.27 -9.63
N GLN A 275 2.40 -10.57 -10.76
CA GLN A 275 2.52 -9.12 -10.74
C GLN A 275 1.21 -8.47 -10.30
N SER A 276 0.10 -8.79 -10.95
CA SER A 276 -1.17 -8.10 -10.71
C SER A 276 -1.71 -8.40 -9.31
N VAL A 277 -1.50 -9.62 -8.81
CA VAL A 277 -1.80 -9.95 -7.41
C VAL A 277 -0.91 -9.17 -6.46
N ALA A 278 0.38 -8.95 -6.77
CA ALA A 278 1.27 -8.13 -5.95
C ALA A 278 0.88 -6.65 -5.95
N GLU A 279 0.57 -6.07 -7.11
CA GLU A 279 0.12 -4.68 -7.22
C GLU A 279 -1.16 -4.47 -6.40
N ALA A 280 -2.17 -5.33 -6.57
CA ALA A 280 -3.39 -5.27 -5.77
C ALA A 280 -3.08 -5.44 -4.27
N THR A 281 -2.20 -6.39 -3.90
CA THR A 281 -1.82 -6.58 -2.50
C THR A 281 -1.14 -5.35 -1.89
N THR A 282 -0.21 -4.73 -2.60
CA THR A 282 0.46 -3.51 -2.12
C THR A 282 -0.54 -2.37 -2.01
N HIS A 283 -1.44 -2.22 -2.97
CA HIS A 283 -2.50 -1.20 -3.03
C HIS A 283 -3.46 -1.29 -1.83
N GLU A 284 -4.05 -2.46 -1.59
CA GLU A 284 -4.99 -2.66 -0.48
C GLU A 284 -4.33 -2.48 0.90
N VAL A 285 -3.08 -2.93 1.04
CA VAL A 285 -2.29 -2.65 2.25
C VAL A 285 -1.96 -1.15 2.36
N GLY A 286 -1.78 -0.46 1.24
CA GLY A 286 -1.62 0.99 1.15
C GLY A 286 -2.82 1.74 1.73
N HIS A 287 -4.05 1.28 1.45
CA HIS A 287 -5.25 1.83 2.10
C HIS A 287 -5.22 1.63 3.61
N ASN A 288 -4.89 0.44 4.12
CA ASN A 288 -4.73 0.26 5.58
C ASN A 288 -3.71 1.24 6.18
N LEU A 289 -2.73 1.67 5.39
CA LEU A 289 -1.71 2.67 5.74
C LEU A 289 -2.11 4.12 5.40
N GLY A 290 -3.38 4.35 5.07
CA GLY A 290 -4.01 5.67 4.98
C GLY A 290 -3.97 6.33 3.61
N LEU A 291 -3.58 5.61 2.54
CA LEU A 291 -3.48 6.16 1.20
C LEU A 291 -4.82 6.19 0.47
N SER A 292 -5.04 7.25 -0.31
CA SER A 292 -6.13 7.35 -1.29
C SER A 292 -5.61 6.98 -2.69
N HIS A 293 -6.52 6.82 -3.66
CA HIS A 293 -6.15 6.53 -5.04
C HIS A 293 -5.35 7.65 -5.72
N ASP A 294 -4.53 7.24 -6.69
CA ASP A 294 -3.79 8.10 -7.60
C ASP A 294 -4.44 8.06 -8.99
N GLY A 295 -5.21 9.11 -9.30
CA GLY A 295 -5.94 9.26 -10.56
C GLY A 295 -5.55 10.50 -11.34
N ILE A 296 -6.36 10.85 -12.33
CA ILE A 296 -6.29 12.10 -13.11
C ILE A 296 -7.60 12.86 -12.90
N SER A 297 -7.51 14.09 -12.36
CA SER A 297 -8.68 14.93 -12.05
C SER A 297 -9.64 15.03 -13.22
N GLY A 298 -10.90 14.68 -13.00
CA GLY A 298 -11.96 14.77 -13.99
C GLY A 298 -11.84 13.77 -15.16
N SER A 299 -10.99 12.75 -15.06
CA SER A 299 -10.79 11.77 -16.12
C SER A 299 -10.89 10.33 -15.62
N VAL A 300 -9.96 9.89 -14.77
CA VAL A 300 -9.88 8.49 -14.31
C VAL A 300 -9.49 8.44 -12.84
N GLU A 301 -10.08 7.51 -12.09
CA GLU A 301 -9.75 7.32 -10.67
C GLU A 301 -8.42 6.58 -10.49
N TYR A 302 -8.17 5.58 -11.33
CA TYR A 302 -6.93 4.81 -11.31
C TYR A 302 -6.06 5.26 -12.48
N TYR A 303 -5.01 6.01 -12.20
CA TYR A 303 -4.06 6.38 -13.23
C TYR A 303 -3.25 5.15 -13.63
N THR A 304 -3.33 4.78 -14.91
CA THR A 304 -2.64 3.59 -15.44
C THR A 304 -1.15 3.82 -15.63
N GLY A 305 -0.63 5.03 -15.41
CA GLY A 305 0.78 5.34 -15.65
C GLY A 305 1.10 5.85 -17.05
N HIS A 306 2.39 5.97 -17.34
CA HIS A 306 2.95 6.43 -18.61
C HIS A 306 4.42 6.02 -18.74
N GLY A 307 4.90 5.89 -19.99
CA GLY A 307 6.25 5.39 -20.22
C GLY A 307 6.43 4.04 -19.51
N PRO A 308 7.56 3.79 -18.81
CA PRO A 308 7.77 2.54 -18.08
C PRO A 308 7.14 2.52 -16.68
N TRP A 309 6.34 3.52 -16.29
CA TRP A 309 6.03 3.80 -14.88
C TRP A 309 4.55 3.98 -14.58
N ALA A 310 4.14 3.54 -13.39
CA ALA A 310 2.83 3.83 -12.81
C ALA A 310 2.89 4.04 -11.28
N PRO A 311 1.95 4.80 -10.69
CA PRO A 311 1.83 4.90 -9.24
C PRO A 311 1.19 3.64 -8.65
N ILE A 312 1.66 3.20 -7.47
CA ILE A 312 1.11 2.04 -6.75
C ILE A 312 -0.37 2.23 -6.41
N MET A 313 -0.77 3.43 -6.00
CA MET A 313 -2.17 3.75 -5.68
C MET A 313 -3.03 4.05 -6.93
N GLY A 314 -2.47 3.88 -8.14
CA GLY A 314 -3.22 3.88 -9.39
C GLY A 314 -3.45 2.46 -9.90
N ALA A 315 -3.25 2.24 -11.21
CA ALA A 315 -3.35 0.92 -11.83
C ALA A 315 -2.01 0.50 -12.47
N GLY A 316 -1.11 -0.05 -11.65
CA GLY A 316 0.25 -0.43 -12.03
C GLY A 316 0.42 -1.71 -12.85
N TYR A 317 -0.68 -2.37 -13.22
CA TYR A 317 -0.65 -3.71 -13.82
C TYR A 317 0.10 -3.83 -15.16
N TYR A 318 0.25 -2.73 -15.88
CA TYR A 318 0.74 -2.70 -17.26
C TYR A 318 2.15 -2.10 -17.37
N HIS A 319 2.79 -1.80 -16.25
CA HIS A 319 4.08 -1.15 -16.24
C HIS A 319 5.11 -1.88 -15.37
N PRO A 320 6.36 -1.97 -15.84
CA PRO A 320 7.40 -2.73 -15.15
C PRO A 320 7.99 -2.00 -13.93
N VAL A 321 7.74 -0.69 -13.79
CA VAL A 321 8.19 0.13 -12.66
C VAL A 321 6.98 0.73 -11.97
N THR A 322 6.63 0.20 -10.82
CA THR A 322 5.56 0.72 -9.96
C THR A 322 6.19 1.32 -8.70
N GLN A 323 5.78 2.53 -8.32
CA GLN A 323 6.40 3.22 -7.20
C GLN A 323 5.37 4.01 -6.39
N TRP A 324 5.71 4.28 -5.13
CA TRP A 324 5.02 5.30 -4.34
C TRP A 324 5.13 6.67 -5.02
N SER A 325 4.08 7.46 -4.86
CA SER A 325 3.84 8.69 -5.57
C SER A 325 3.65 9.87 -4.61
N LYS A 326 3.69 11.07 -5.20
CA LYS A 326 3.20 12.29 -4.56
C LYS A 326 2.48 13.22 -5.54
N GLY A 327 1.86 12.61 -6.55
CA GLY A 327 1.11 13.32 -7.59
C GLY A 327 1.94 14.27 -8.44
N GLU A 328 3.19 13.92 -8.79
CA GLU A 328 4.04 14.78 -9.63
C GLU A 328 3.66 14.77 -11.10
N TYR A 329 2.87 13.78 -11.53
CA TYR A 329 2.44 13.64 -12.91
C TYR A 329 1.32 14.62 -13.26
N SER A 330 1.24 14.99 -14.54
CA SER A 330 0.30 16.00 -15.03
C SER A 330 -1.14 15.58 -14.77
N GLY A 331 -1.88 16.45 -14.07
CA GLY A 331 -3.31 16.26 -13.81
C GLY A 331 -3.63 15.31 -12.66
N ALA A 332 -2.65 14.95 -11.81
CA ALA A 332 -2.88 14.10 -10.64
C ALA A 332 -4.07 14.57 -9.79
N SER A 333 -5.03 13.68 -9.54
CA SER A 333 -6.18 13.94 -8.66
C SER A 333 -5.79 13.95 -7.19
N ASN A 334 -4.72 13.23 -6.85
CA ASN A 334 -4.18 13.13 -5.51
C ASN A 334 -2.71 13.58 -5.49
N THR A 335 -2.34 14.28 -4.41
CA THR A 335 -0.97 14.81 -4.19
C THR A 335 -0.46 14.47 -2.79
N GLU A 336 -1.00 13.39 -2.21
CA GLU A 336 -0.53 12.82 -0.95
C GLU A 336 0.96 12.45 -1.04
N ASP A 337 1.77 12.83 -0.05
CA ASP A 337 3.12 12.27 0.06
C ASP A 337 2.99 10.84 0.62
N ASP A 338 2.87 9.85 -0.26
CA ASP A 338 2.66 8.45 0.12
C ASP A 338 3.66 7.96 1.18
N LEU A 339 4.94 8.32 1.02
CA LEU A 339 6.00 7.89 1.94
C LEU A 339 5.78 8.48 3.35
N ALA A 340 5.29 9.72 3.44
CA ALA A 340 4.95 10.37 4.69
C ALA A 340 3.64 9.83 5.29
N VAL A 341 2.62 9.58 4.47
CA VAL A 341 1.33 9.04 4.91
C VAL A 341 1.50 7.64 5.49
N VAL A 342 2.19 6.74 4.79
CA VAL A 342 2.48 5.39 5.30
C VAL A 342 3.28 5.44 6.61
N ALA A 343 4.27 6.33 6.69
CA ALA A 343 5.07 6.50 7.91
C ALA A 343 4.24 7.02 9.10
N LYS A 344 3.29 7.91 8.85
CA LYS A 344 2.37 8.45 9.86
C LYS A 344 1.37 7.39 10.35
N ASN A 345 0.99 6.45 9.49
CA ASN A 345 0.02 5.38 9.79
C ASN A 345 0.67 4.07 10.24
N GLY A 346 1.77 4.14 11.01
CA GLY A 346 2.30 3.02 11.78
C GLY A 346 3.45 2.24 11.14
N ALA A 347 3.73 2.43 9.84
CA ALA A 347 4.86 1.83 9.14
C ALA A 347 6.01 2.83 9.00
N ALA A 348 6.78 3.04 10.07
CA ALA A 348 7.88 4.01 10.10
C ALA A 348 8.92 3.78 8.98
N ARG A 349 9.63 4.83 8.56
CA ARG A 349 10.73 4.73 7.58
C ARG A 349 11.88 3.88 8.13
N VAL A 350 12.57 3.16 7.24
CA VAL A 350 13.80 2.46 7.60
C VAL A 350 14.88 3.43 8.06
N LYS A 351 15.77 2.95 8.93
CA LYS A 351 17.02 3.64 9.24
C LYS A 351 18.01 3.42 8.10
N ASP A 352 18.79 4.45 7.83
CA ASP A 352 19.96 4.48 6.94
C ASP A 352 20.89 3.29 7.26
N ASP A 353 21.26 2.49 6.25
CA ASP A 353 22.10 1.30 6.44
C ASP A 353 23.56 1.49 6.00
N HIS A 354 23.84 2.49 5.16
CA HIS A 354 25.17 3.00 4.90
C HIS A 354 25.24 4.51 5.00
N ALA A 355 26.43 5.02 5.31
CA ALA A 355 26.56 6.45 5.58
C ALA A 355 26.41 7.30 4.31
N ASN A 356 25.62 8.37 4.46
CA ASN A 356 25.41 9.43 3.47
C ASN A 356 26.64 10.31 3.14
N SER A 357 27.82 9.99 3.70
CA SER A 357 29.05 10.76 3.49
C SER A 357 30.23 9.88 3.07
N SER A 358 31.03 10.41 2.15
CA SER A 358 32.26 9.76 1.69
C SER A 358 33.32 9.60 2.79
N SER A 359 33.26 10.39 3.88
CA SER A 359 34.21 10.30 5.01
C SER A 359 33.98 9.08 5.89
N SER A 360 32.75 8.56 5.90
CA SER A 360 32.30 7.41 6.69
C SER A 360 31.86 6.25 5.78
N ALA A 361 32.44 6.17 4.59
CA ALA A 361 32.08 5.19 3.57
C ALA A 361 32.28 3.75 4.07
N THR A 362 31.29 2.89 3.84
CA THR A 362 31.30 1.47 4.19
C THR A 362 32.37 0.72 3.41
N LEU A 363 33.12 -0.17 4.06
CA LEU A 363 34.11 -0.99 3.35
C LEU A 363 33.44 -1.99 2.39
N LEU A 364 33.84 -1.95 1.12
CA LEU A 364 33.45 -2.89 0.08
C LEU A 364 34.65 -3.74 -0.36
N THR A 365 34.74 -4.96 0.17
CA THR A 365 35.82 -5.89 -0.16
C THR A 365 35.69 -6.39 -1.60
N VAL A 366 36.76 -6.24 -2.39
CA VAL A 366 36.80 -6.74 -3.78
C VAL A 366 36.46 -8.24 -3.83
N GLY A 367 35.59 -8.62 -4.75
CA GLY A 367 35.07 -9.97 -4.92
C GLY A 367 33.85 -10.30 -4.05
N LYS A 368 33.50 -9.46 -3.06
CA LYS A 368 32.34 -9.65 -2.18
C LYS A 368 31.27 -8.59 -2.49
N ALA A 369 30.02 -9.04 -2.53
CA ALA A 369 28.89 -8.13 -2.65
C ALA A 369 28.51 -7.57 -1.27
N LYS A 370 27.96 -6.36 -1.26
CA LYS A 370 27.28 -5.75 -0.12
C LYS A 370 25.84 -5.43 -0.51
N SER A 371 24.90 -5.73 0.37
CA SER A 371 23.50 -5.33 0.22
C SER A 371 23.28 -4.00 0.91
N GLY A 372 22.36 -3.21 0.39
CA GLY A 372 21.87 -1.97 1.00
C GLY A 372 20.44 -1.64 0.58
N ILE A 373 19.90 -0.56 1.12
CA ILE A 373 18.56 -0.04 0.83
C ILE A 373 18.66 1.47 0.63
N ILE A 374 18.29 1.94 -0.57
CA ILE A 374 18.02 3.36 -0.78
C ILE A 374 16.65 3.66 -0.16
N GLY A 375 16.65 4.20 1.05
CA GLY A 375 15.46 4.45 1.86
C GLY A 375 14.84 5.84 1.64
N SER A 376 15.51 6.75 0.94
CA SER A 376 14.94 8.05 0.55
C SER A 376 15.62 8.62 -0.70
N ARG A 377 15.00 9.62 -1.33
CA ARG A 377 15.61 10.33 -2.46
C ARG A 377 16.91 11.08 -2.13
N TYR A 378 17.19 11.28 -0.85
CA TYR A 378 18.40 11.92 -0.34
C TYR A 378 19.45 10.92 0.14
N ASP A 379 19.13 9.63 0.08
CA ASP A 379 19.99 8.56 0.50
C ASP A 379 21.10 8.31 -0.53
N ASN A 380 22.33 8.34 -0.05
CA ASN A 380 23.56 8.21 -0.81
C ASN A 380 24.49 7.26 -0.08
N ASP A 381 24.43 5.98 -0.41
CA ASP A 381 25.28 4.98 0.20
C ASP A 381 26.71 5.07 -0.33
N TRP A 382 27.63 5.52 0.53
CA TRP A 382 29.04 5.58 0.20
C TRP A 382 29.78 4.30 0.59
N PHE A 383 30.58 3.80 -0.35
CA PHE A 383 31.48 2.67 -0.16
C PHE A 383 32.92 3.05 -0.47
N THR A 384 33.88 2.40 0.19
CA THR A 384 35.31 2.50 -0.10
C THR A 384 35.89 1.13 -0.40
N PHE A 385 36.81 1.06 -1.37
CA PHE A 385 37.50 -0.18 -1.73
C PHE A 385 38.93 0.11 -2.16
N THR A 386 39.81 -0.88 -1.98
CA THR A 386 41.20 -0.85 -2.45
C THR A 386 41.38 -1.93 -3.50
N THR A 387 42.08 -1.59 -4.58
CA THR A 387 42.40 -2.51 -5.68
C THR A 387 43.86 -2.37 -6.06
N ALA A 388 44.46 -3.44 -6.60
CA ALA A 388 45.70 -3.34 -7.37
C ALA A 388 45.41 -2.83 -8.79
N SER A 389 46.44 -2.44 -9.53
CA SER A 389 46.30 -1.99 -10.92
C SER A 389 45.61 -3.05 -11.80
N GLY A 390 44.71 -2.62 -12.68
CA GLY A 390 44.01 -3.49 -13.63
C GLY A 390 42.57 -3.07 -13.92
N VAL A 391 41.85 -3.93 -14.64
CA VAL A 391 40.43 -3.73 -14.95
C VAL A 391 39.59 -4.05 -13.73
N VAL A 392 38.78 -3.08 -13.32
CA VAL A 392 37.79 -3.21 -12.24
C VAL A 392 36.39 -3.09 -12.83
N THR A 393 35.51 -3.99 -12.44
CA THR A 393 34.08 -3.97 -12.73
C THR A 393 33.31 -3.69 -11.45
N ILE A 394 32.48 -2.65 -11.46
CA ILE A 394 31.54 -2.33 -10.40
C ILE A 394 30.16 -2.66 -10.93
N THR A 395 29.45 -3.56 -10.26
CA THR A 395 28.08 -3.95 -10.62
C THR A 395 27.16 -3.57 -9.47
N LEU A 396 26.11 -2.84 -9.79
CA LEU A 396 25.00 -2.48 -8.91
C LEU A 396 23.73 -3.14 -9.46
N THR A 397 23.11 -3.99 -8.65
CA THR A 397 21.97 -4.81 -9.05
C THR A 397 20.82 -4.53 -8.07
N PRO A 398 19.73 -3.85 -8.50
CA PRO A 398 18.49 -3.79 -7.72
C PRO A 398 17.84 -5.18 -7.67
N ARG A 399 16.69 -5.29 -7.03
CA ARG A 399 15.94 -6.55 -7.02
C ARG A 399 15.48 -6.96 -8.42
N THR A 400 15.31 -8.26 -8.63
CA THR A 400 15.05 -8.83 -9.97
C THR A 400 13.58 -8.84 -10.38
N ALA A 401 12.65 -8.82 -9.41
CA ALA A 401 11.20 -8.81 -9.65
C ALA A 401 10.64 -7.48 -9.17
N GLY A 402 10.01 -6.70 -10.05
CA GLY A 402 9.46 -5.37 -9.72
C GLY A 402 10.48 -4.46 -9.03
N PRO A 403 11.62 -4.11 -9.66
CA PRO A 403 12.55 -3.17 -9.06
C PRO A 403 11.94 -1.76 -9.00
N ASN A 404 11.74 -1.24 -7.79
CA ASN A 404 11.33 0.15 -7.63
C ASN A 404 12.53 1.10 -7.78
N LEU A 405 13.73 0.64 -7.42
CA LEU A 405 14.96 1.42 -7.51
C LEU A 405 15.53 1.46 -8.94
N ASP A 406 15.49 2.64 -9.58
CA ASP A 406 16.36 2.99 -10.70
C ASP A 406 17.75 3.34 -10.16
N ALA A 407 18.68 2.42 -10.33
CA ALA A 407 19.95 2.43 -9.63
C ALA A 407 21.03 3.22 -10.40
N ARG A 408 21.72 4.10 -9.67
CA ARG A 408 22.90 4.82 -10.18
C ARG A 408 24.12 4.54 -9.32
N VAL A 409 25.25 4.36 -10.00
CA VAL A 409 26.57 4.23 -9.36
C VAL A 409 27.53 5.30 -9.87
N ASP A 410 28.20 6.00 -8.95
CA ASP A 410 29.26 6.96 -9.25
C ASP A 410 30.60 6.45 -8.67
N LEU A 411 31.71 6.59 -9.41
CA LEU A 411 33.05 6.18 -9.01
C LEU A 411 33.95 7.40 -8.80
N TYR A 412 34.71 7.40 -7.70
CA TYR A 412 35.61 8.47 -7.32
C TYR A 412 36.99 7.94 -6.94
N LYS A 413 38.02 8.78 -7.10
CA LYS A 413 39.30 8.63 -6.39
C LYS A 413 39.08 8.86 -4.90
N SER A 414 39.99 8.36 -4.05
CA SER A 414 39.96 8.66 -2.60
C SER A 414 39.98 10.17 -2.30
N SER A 415 40.61 10.98 -3.18
CA SER A 415 40.63 12.45 -3.11
C SER A 415 39.28 13.14 -3.37
N GLY A 416 38.23 12.39 -3.78
CA GLY A 416 36.92 12.93 -4.14
C GLY A 416 36.77 13.29 -5.62
N THR A 417 37.80 13.12 -6.45
CA THR A 417 37.70 13.37 -7.89
C THR A 417 36.84 12.29 -8.58
N THR A 418 35.78 12.69 -9.28
CA THR A 418 34.92 11.78 -10.07
C THR A 418 35.68 11.14 -11.23
N LEU A 419 35.55 9.83 -11.38
CA LEU A 419 36.15 9.03 -12.46
C LEU A 419 35.14 8.55 -13.51
N GLY A 420 33.86 8.61 -13.17
CA GLY A 420 32.75 8.23 -14.05
C GLY A 420 31.52 7.83 -13.24
N TRP A 421 30.43 7.60 -13.95
CA TRP A 421 29.17 7.12 -13.39
C TRP A 421 28.46 6.21 -14.39
N SER A 422 27.48 5.45 -13.92
CA SER A 422 26.61 4.61 -14.75
C SER A 422 25.18 4.64 -14.21
N ASN A 423 24.26 4.86 -15.14
CA ASN A 423 22.82 4.69 -15.01
C ASN A 423 22.31 4.51 -16.44
N PRO A 424 22.13 3.25 -16.89
CA PRO A 424 21.63 2.96 -18.23
C PRO A 424 20.19 3.46 -18.39
N THR A 425 19.82 3.81 -19.61
CA THR A 425 18.46 4.26 -19.93
C THR A 425 17.46 3.14 -19.67
N VAL A 426 16.41 3.44 -18.91
CA VAL A 426 15.30 2.53 -18.64
C VAL A 426 14.55 2.24 -19.93
N LYS A 427 14.24 0.96 -20.17
CA LYS A 427 13.41 0.52 -21.28
C LYS A 427 12.46 -0.57 -20.83
N GLU A 428 11.18 -0.33 -21.02
CA GLU A 428 10.14 -1.36 -20.90
C GLU A 428 10.37 -2.47 -21.94
N VAL A 429 10.29 -3.72 -21.48
CA VAL A 429 10.41 -4.92 -22.31
C VAL A 429 9.06 -5.64 -22.36
N THR A 430 8.42 -5.75 -21.20
CA THR A 430 7.06 -6.24 -20.99
C THR A 430 6.42 -5.40 -19.89
N ASP A 431 5.11 -5.53 -19.71
CA ASP A 431 4.34 -4.98 -18.59
C ASP A 431 4.96 -5.34 -17.22
N SER A 432 5.78 -6.39 -17.16
CA SER A 432 6.36 -6.95 -15.94
C SER A 432 7.87 -6.79 -15.80
N SER A 433 8.55 -6.28 -16.83
CA SER A 433 10.02 -6.22 -16.91
C SER A 433 10.55 -4.99 -17.64
N ALA A 434 11.53 -4.34 -17.02
CA ALA A 434 12.32 -3.27 -17.61
C ALA A 434 13.81 -3.61 -17.58
N THR A 435 14.53 -3.13 -18.59
CA THR A 435 16.00 -3.06 -18.56
C THR A 435 16.45 -1.66 -18.13
N GLY A 436 17.70 -1.55 -17.70
CA GLY A 436 18.32 -0.27 -17.35
C GLY A 436 18.18 0.14 -15.89
N MET A 437 17.42 -0.60 -15.08
CA MET A 437 17.28 -0.36 -13.63
C MET A 437 18.57 -0.66 -12.84
N ASN A 438 19.53 -1.38 -13.44
CA ASN A 438 20.81 -1.73 -12.84
C ASN A 438 21.94 -0.81 -13.35
N ALA A 439 23.10 -0.81 -12.70
CA ALA A 439 24.25 -0.04 -13.19
C ALA A 439 25.56 -0.83 -13.22
N LYS A 440 26.44 -0.49 -14.16
CA LYS A 440 27.74 -1.14 -14.32
C LYS A 440 28.81 -0.17 -14.79
N ILE A 441 29.95 -0.15 -14.11
CA ILE A 441 31.16 0.56 -14.52
C ILE A 441 32.25 -0.47 -14.78
N VAL A 442 32.94 -0.35 -15.93
CA VAL A 442 34.18 -1.08 -16.21
C VAL A 442 35.28 -0.06 -16.44
N LYS A 443 36.35 -0.10 -15.64
CA LYS A 443 37.41 0.91 -15.67
C LYS A 443 38.78 0.29 -15.39
N VAL A 444 39.81 0.73 -16.11
CA VAL A 444 41.21 0.47 -15.72
C VAL A 444 41.58 1.44 -14.61
N LEU A 445 41.96 0.90 -13.45
CA LEU A 445 42.37 1.66 -12.27
C LEU A 445 43.83 1.35 -11.94
N SER A 446 44.57 2.34 -11.46
CA SER A 446 45.87 2.11 -10.81
C SER A 446 45.67 1.51 -9.42
N ALA A 447 46.71 0.90 -8.85
CA ALA A 447 46.69 0.47 -7.47
C ALA A 447 46.35 1.65 -6.54
N GLY A 448 45.43 1.44 -5.60
CA GLY A 448 45.01 2.47 -4.66
C GLY A 448 43.59 2.28 -4.14
N THR A 449 43.15 3.27 -3.36
CA THR A 449 41.83 3.34 -2.75
C THR A 449 40.91 4.24 -3.56
N TYR A 450 39.66 3.80 -3.70
CA TYR A 450 38.61 4.44 -4.46
C TYR A 450 37.31 4.43 -3.67
N LYS A 451 36.38 5.31 -4.05
CA LYS A 451 35.06 5.37 -3.43
C LYS A 451 33.97 5.16 -4.47
N VAL A 452 32.88 4.54 -4.06
CA VAL A 452 31.67 4.34 -4.84
C VAL A 452 30.53 5.02 -4.10
N ARG A 453 29.66 5.72 -4.83
CA ARG A 453 28.38 6.19 -4.30
C ARG A 453 27.26 5.46 -5.04
N VAL A 454 26.36 4.86 -4.29
CA VAL A 454 25.10 4.29 -4.77
C VAL A 454 23.97 5.25 -4.40
N LYS A 455 23.00 5.43 -5.29
CA LYS A 455 21.82 6.28 -5.08
C LYS A 455 20.71 5.91 -6.06
N GLY A 456 19.47 6.25 -5.71
CA GLY A 456 18.35 6.30 -6.65
C GLY A 456 18.47 7.47 -7.62
N THR A 457 17.85 7.34 -8.80
CA THR A 457 17.73 8.40 -9.80
C THR A 457 16.30 8.48 -10.36
N GLY A 458 16.04 9.39 -11.30
CA GLY A 458 14.81 9.39 -12.09
C GLY A 458 15.10 9.14 -13.56
N TYR A 459 14.05 8.85 -14.31
CA TYR A 459 14.08 8.62 -15.75
C TYR A 459 13.17 9.63 -16.46
N GLY A 460 13.69 10.28 -17.51
CA GLY A 460 12.93 11.25 -18.30
C GLY A 460 12.42 12.45 -17.48
N THR A 461 11.15 12.80 -17.67
CA THR A 461 10.41 13.77 -16.86
C THR A 461 9.30 13.06 -16.09
N VAL A 462 8.67 13.75 -15.14
CA VAL A 462 7.49 13.23 -14.39
C VAL A 462 6.25 12.93 -15.26
N ASN A 463 6.29 13.28 -16.56
CA ASN A 463 5.23 12.99 -17.54
C ASN A 463 5.66 12.03 -18.65
N SER A 464 6.90 11.53 -18.59
CA SER A 464 7.44 10.57 -19.56
C SER A 464 8.22 9.43 -18.88
N GLY A 465 8.10 9.32 -17.55
CA GLY A 465 8.96 8.56 -16.67
C GLY A 465 8.67 8.92 -15.21
N TYR A 466 9.70 9.20 -14.41
CA TYR A 466 9.54 9.41 -12.98
C TYR A 466 10.68 10.20 -12.36
N SER A 467 10.41 10.81 -11.20
CA SER A 467 11.42 11.49 -10.40
C SER A 467 12.16 10.52 -9.49
N THR A 468 13.13 11.05 -8.72
CA THR A 468 13.82 10.31 -7.65
C THR A 468 12.95 9.92 -6.46
N TYR A 469 11.70 10.43 -6.36
CA TYR A 469 10.87 10.29 -5.16
C TYR A 469 10.56 8.82 -4.83
N GLY A 470 10.02 8.09 -5.80
CA GLY A 470 9.63 6.69 -5.67
C GLY A 470 10.74 5.69 -6.00
N SER A 471 11.87 6.16 -6.54
CA SER A 471 13.02 5.32 -6.91
C SER A 471 13.85 4.89 -5.70
N LEU A 472 13.24 4.06 -4.86
CA LEU A 472 13.74 3.56 -3.59
C LEU A 472 13.72 2.03 -3.62
N GLY A 473 14.60 1.37 -2.86
CA GLY A 473 14.59 -0.10 -2.85
C GLY A 473 15.89 -0.75 -2.44
N ARG A 474 15.86 -2.08 -2.46
CA ARG A 474 17.01 -2.94 -2.13
C ARG A 474 17.96 -3.04 -3.32
N TYR A 475 19.25 -3.10 -3.01
CA TYR A 475 20.26 -3.40 -4.01
C TYR A 475 21.37 -4.28 -3.47
N THR A 476 22.18 -4.80 -4.38
CA THR A 476 23.51 -5.34 -4.10
C THR A 476 24.56 -4.64 -4.95
N VAL A 477 25.68 -4.26 -4.34
CA VAL A 477 26.84 -3.67 -5.02
C VAL A 477 28.05 -4.58 -4.87
N LYS A 478 28.78 -4.79 -5.97
CA LYS A 478 29.99 -5.63 -5.99
C LYS A 478 31.07 -4.97 -6.83
N VAL A 479 32.29 -4.97 -6.29
CA VAL A 479 33.50 -4.68 -7.05
C VAL A 479 34.18 -6.00 -7.38
N ALA A 480 34.50 -6.23 -8.66
CA ALA A 480 35.27 -7.37 -9.14
C ALA A 480 36.50 -6.88 -9.89
N LYS A 481 37.59 -7.64 -9.81
CA LYS A 481 38.81 -7.43 -10.61
C LYS A 481 38.93 -8.58 -11.59
N ALA A 482 39.27 -8.26 -12.85
CA ALA A 482 39.59 -9.25 -13.87
C ALA A 482 40.97 -9.89 -13.63
#